data_AF-A0A8J4EH40-F1
#
_entry.id   AF-A0A8J4EH40-F1
#
_cell.length_a   1.000
_cell.length_b   1.000
_cell.length_c   1.000
_cell.angle_alpha   90.00
_cell.angle_beta   90.00
_cell.angle_gamma   90.00
#
_symmetry.space_group_name_H-M   'P 1'
#
loop_
_entity.id
_entity.type
_entity.pdbx_description
1 polymer ?
#
loop_
_entity_poly.entity_id
_entity_poly.type
_entity_poly.pdbx_seq_one_letter_code
_entity_poly.pdbx_strand_id
1 'polypeptide(L)'
;MHTGQWRGDDAEASGVTVTSDDDGSQLRVTVGGRWDWRVALAVRTAVNKCLAEHPGAVIVDLGGADDPRGSSVALLAVAYRVGRAMRPRVSVAVCIAPGSPLERRMGSLGAAWFVPRFTSVPLARAALEQDRVVPSHLSMRLQPVPVAARQARRLVAEAGYGWDDVVRPAQLVVSELVTNVVRHVGTEMSVSVSRRHSGLFLAVRDGGPVLPRGAERYGLGLSLVDRIASVWGSHPTHQRTGKVVWAVVRQGHHLDAAASTARQILEYLPTTLSTEDIATRLRIPVNTMRAHLKAIYRKLGVSQRQEAASASRGRPVQGRSRPPETYAGLSRARGPARTAARWPARDCPAVDCSDLQGRGRSLWRSSPTSL
;
A
#
# COMPACT_ATOMS: atom_id res chain seq x y z
N MET A 1 6.88 -1.40 18.63
CA MET A 1 7.52 -1.46 17.30
C MET A 1 7.48 -0.07 16.71
N HIS A 2 8.60 0.66 16.81
CA HIS A 2 8.71 2.02 16.32
C HIS A 2 8.51 2.03 14.80
N THR A 3 7.51 2.78 14.33
CA THR A 3 7.41 3.25 12.96
C THR A 3 8.55 4.25 12.73
N GLY A 4 9.76 3.72 12.54
CA GLY A 4 10.93 4.50 12.15
C GLY A 4 10.68 5.08 10.77
N GLN A 5 10.25 6.33 10.73
CA GLN A 5 10.07 7.10 9.52
C GLN A 5 11.45 7.30 8.88
N TRP A 6 11.79 6.42 7.94
CA TRP A 6 13.07 6.40 7.23
C TRP A 6 13.14 7.59 6.28
N ARG A 7 14.13 8.46 6.51
CA ARG A 7 14.39 9.67 5.74
C ARG A 7 15.05 9.27 4.40
N GLY A 8 14.54 9.79 3.28
CA GLY A 8 15.15 9.56 1.95
C GLY A 8 16.62 9.99 1.89
N ASP A 9 17.02 10.92 2.75
CA ASP A 9 18.38 11.49 2.83
C ASP A 9 19.45 10.47 3.26
N ASP A 10 19.10 9.45 4.08
CA ASP A 10 20.07 8.44 4.55
C ASP A 10 20.48 7.44 3.45
N ALA A 11 19.64 7.30 2.41
CA ALA A 11 19.85 6.41 1.27
C ALA A 11 20.81 7.02 0.24
N GLU A 12 20.62 8.30 -0.08
CA GLU A 12 21.44 9.02 -1.05
C GLU A 12 22.90 9.13 -0.60
N ALA A 13 23.13 9.31 0.69
CA ALA A 13 24.48 9.30 1.29
C ALA A 13 25.19 7.94 1.17
N SER A 14 24.45 6.86 0.97
CA SER A 14 24.96 5.48 0.87
C SER A 14 25.09 4.98 -0.58
N GLY A 15 24.90 5.85 -1.59
CA GLY A 15 24.95 5.46 -3.00
C GLY A 15 23.72 4.68 -3.49
N VAL A 16 22.62 4.70 -2.72
CA VAL A 16 21.37 4.01 -3.05
C VAL A 16 20.26 5.01 -3.29
N THR A 17 19.62 4.95 -4.46
CA THR A 17 18.50 5.85 -4.80
C THR A 17 17.27 5.07 -5.21
N VAL A 18 16.09 5.55 -4.81
CA VAL A 18 14.81 4.96 -5.20
C VAL A 18 14.08 5.95 -6.11
N THR A 19 13.60 5.45 -7.23
CA THR A 19 12.77 6.21 -8.18
C THR A 19 11.55 5.39 -8.54
N SER A 20 10.48 6.02 -9.01
CA SER A 20 9.27 5.34 -9.47
C SER A 20 8.85 5.79 -10.87
N ASP A 21 8.03 4.96 -11.50
CA ASP A 21 7.35 5.30 -12.74
C ASP A 21 6.18 6.24 -12.46
N ASP A 22 5.50 6.65 -13.52
CA ASP A 22 4.52 7.71 -13.44
C ASP A 22 3.29 7.35 -12.60
N ASP A 23 2.97 6.05 -12.50
CA ASP A 23 1.85 5.53 -11.71
C ASP A 23 2.28 4.92 -10.37
N GLY A 24 3.59 4.88 -10.06
CA GLY A 24 4.15 4.27 -8.86
C GLY A 24 4.00 2.74 -8.81
N SER A 25 3.74 2.09 -9.95
CA SER A 25 3.60 0.65 -10.07
C SER A 25 4.95 -0.08 -10.18
N GLN A 26 5.99 0.60 -10.64
CA GLN A 26 7.35 0.07 -10.75
C GLN A 26 8.34 0.94 -9.97
N LEU A 27 8.95 0.34 -8.95
CA LEU A 27 10.01 0.99 -8.18
C LEU A 27 11.37 0.53 -8.67
N ARG A 28 12.29 1.47 -8.85
CA ARG A 28 13.70 1.20 -9.19
C ARG A 28 14.60 1.60 -8.04
N VAL A 29 15.34 0.63 -7.51
CA VAL A 29 16.42 0.83 -6.54
C VAL A 29 17.73 0.83 -7.30
N THR A 30 18.37 1.99 -7.46
CA THR A 30 19.67 2.12 -8.14
C THR A 30 20.78 2.10 -7.12
N VAL A 31 21.80 1.29 -7.36
CA VAL A 31 22.97 1.13 -6.48
C VAL A 31 24.22 1.54 -7.25
N GLY A 32 24.99 2.46 -6.68
CA GLY A 32 26.25 2.93 -7.25
C GLY A 32 27.43 2.72 -6.30
N GLY A 33 28.61 2.50 -6.86
CA GLY A 33 29.86 2.43 -6.12
C GLY A 33 30.19 1.04 -5.57
N ARG A 34 31.16 0.99 -4.65
CA ARG A 34 31.69 -0.26 -4.10
C ARG A 34 30.67 -0.95 -3.20
N TRP A 35 30.44 -2.24 -3.42
CA TRP A 35 29.57 -3.03 -2.56
C TRP A 35 30.26 -3.36 -1.23
N ASP A 36 29.78 -2.74 -0.15
CA ASP A 36 30.17 -3.03 1.22
C ASP A 36 28.95 -3.32 2.11
N TRP A 37 29.17 -3.52 3.41
CA TRP A 37 28.09 -3.84 4.35
C TRP A 37 27.09 -2.69 4.54
N ARG A 38 27.52 -1.43 4.37
CA ARG A 38 26.65 -0.24 4.50
C ARG A 38 25.72 -0.15 3.31
N VAL A 39 26.26 -0.32 2.10
CA VAL A 39 25.47 -0.41 0.87
C VAL A 39 24.51 -1.60 0.95
N ALA A 40 24.96 -2.77 1.40
CA ALA A 40 24.08 -3.93 1.56
C ALA A 40 22.92 -3.67 2.54
N LEU A 41 23.17 -2.98 3.66
CA LEU A 41 22.13 -2.60 4.62
C LEU A 41 21.15 -1.56 4.02
N ALA A 42 21.68 -0.57 3.31
CA ALA A 42 20.87 0.45 2.63
C ALA A 42 19.98 -0.16 1.55
N VAL A 43 20.52 -1.04 0.71
CA VAL A 43 19.75 -1.78 -0.31
C VAL A 43 18.70 -2.67 0.33
N ARG A 44 19.03 -3.41 1.40
CA ARG A 44 18.05 -4.25 2.11
C ARG A 44 16.89 -3.43 2.64
N THR A 45 17.20 -2.29 3.24
CA THR A 45 16.20 -1.36 3.79
C THR A 45 15.33 -0.77 2.69
N ALA A 46 15.94 -0.28 1.60
CA ALA A 46 15.23 0.26 0.45
C ALA A 46 14.32 -0.77 -0.21
N VAL A 47 14.81 -1.99 -0.45
CA VAL A 47 14.04 -3.08 -1.07
C VAL A 47 12.90 -3.52 -0.16
N ASN A 48 13.12 -3.69 1.15
CA ASN A 48 12.06 -4.03 2.09
C ASN A 48 10.98 -2.95 2.14
N LYS A 49 11.37 -1.68 2.12
CA LYS A 49 10.43 -0.56 2.02
C LYS A 49 9.63 -0.67 0.73
N CYS A 50 10.29 -0.78 -0.43
CA CYS A 50 9.64 -0.95 -1.72
C CYS A 50 8.64 -2.11 -1.72
N LEU A 51 9.03 -3.28 -1.19
CA LEU A 51 8.13 -4.44 -1.09
C LEU A 51 6.93 -4.16 -0.16
N ALA A 52 7.12 -3.43 0.94
CA ALA A 52 6.03 -3.04 1.84
C ALA A 52 5.04 -2.05 1.19
N GLU A 53 5.49 -1.27 0.19
CA GLU A 53 4.61 -0.46 -0.65
C GLU A 53 3.69 -1.34 -1.52
N HIS A 54 4.07 -2.60 -1.78
CA HIS A 54 3.41 -3.58 -2.65
C HIS A 54 3.28 -3.17 -4.13
N PRO A 55 4.33 -2.64 -4.79
CA PRO A 55 4.26 -2.24 -6.20
C PRO A 55 3.99 -3.44 -7.11
N GLY A 56 3.63 -3.19 -8.37
CA GLY A 56 3.58 -4.25 -9.38
C GLY A 56 4.97 -4.88 -9.61
N ALA A 57 6.02 -4.04 -9.55
CA ALA A 57 7.40 -4.53 -9.64
C ALA A 57 8.42 -3.71 -8.84
N VAL A 58 9.52 -4.38 -8.46
CA VAL A 58 10.74 -3.78 -7.93
C VAL A 58 11.92 -4.19 -8.81
N ILE A 59 12.61 -3.22 -9.40
CA ILE A 59 13.82 -3.40 -10.20
C ILE A 59 15.01 -2.96 -9.36
N VAL A 60 15.93 -3.88 -9.07
CA VAL A 60 17.21 -3.55 -8.43
C VAL A 60 18.27 -3.37 -9.50
N ASP A 61 18.70 -2.13 -9.74
CA ASP A 61 19.72 -1.79 -10.71
C ASP A 61 21.10 -1.75 -10.06
N LEU A 62 21.90 -2.78 -10.38
CA LEU A 62 23.28 -2.95 -9.95
C LEU A 62 24.28 -2.62 -11.07
N GLY A 63 23.84 -2.00 -12.16
CA GLY A 63 24.72 -1.66 -13.29
C GLY A 63 25.89 -0.74 -12.90
N GLY A 64 25.72 0.08 -11.86
CA GLY A 64 26.76 0.96 -11.31
C GLY A 64 27.45 0.44 -10.05
N ALA A 65 27.15 -0.79 -9.61
CA ALA A 65 27.68 -1.35 -8.37
C ALA A 65 28.90 -2.27 -8.63
N ASP A 66 29.96 -2.08 -7.86
CA ASP A 66 31.14 -2.95 -7.88
C ASP A 66 31.03 -4.03 -6.78
N ASP A 67 30.48 -5.19 -7.15
CA ASP A 67 30.32 -6.38 -6.30
C ASP A 67 31.06 -7.61 -6.88
N PRO A 68 32.40 -7.66 -6.78
CA PRO A 68 33.18 -8.73 -7.41
C PRO A 68 33.00 -10.08 -6.72
N ARG A 69 32.50 -10.08 -5.48
CA ARG A 69 32.28 -11.27 -4.66
C ARG A 69 30.87 -11.83 -4.78
N GLY A 70 29.93 -11.11 -5.42
CA GLY A 70 28.53 -11.54 -5.48
C GLY A 70 27.83 -11.50 -4.12
N SER A 71 28.22 -10.58 -3.24
CA SER A 71 27.65 -10.48 -1.88
C SER A 71 26.19 -10.02 -1.89
N SER A 72 25.75 -9.34 -2.97
CA SER A 72 24.37 -8.92 -3.19
C SER A 72 23.41 -10.07 -3.47
N VAL A 73 23.91 -11.20 -3.98
CA VAL A 73 23.10 -12.30 -4.54
C VAL A 73 22.10 -12.88 -3.54
N ALA A 74 22.51 -13.05 -2.27
CA ALA A 74 21.66 -13.58 -1.22
C ALA A 74 20.50 -12.63 -0.89
N LEU A 75 20.75 -11.32 -0.83
CA LEU A 75 19.74 -10.29 -0.60
C LEU A 75 18.71 -10.30 -1.73
N LEU A 76 19.17 -10.36 -2.99
CA LEU A 76 18.30 -10.40 -4.17
C LEU A 76 17.41 -11.65 -4.19
N ALA A 77 17.97 -12.81 -3.85
CA ALA A 77 17.22 -14.06 -3.77
C ALA A 77 16.12 -14.00 -2.71
N VAL A 78 16.41 -13.42 -1.54
CA VAL A 78 15.43 -13.22 -0.47
C VAL A 78 14.33 -12.27 -0.93
N ALA A 79 14.68 -11.11 -1.50
CA ALA A 79 13.71 -10.14 -2.00
C ALA A 79 12.77 -10.75 -3.05
N TYR A 80 13.31 -11.52 -3.99
CA TYR A 80 12.53 -12.24 -5.00
C TYR A 80 11.56 -13.26 -4.40
N ARG A 81 12.03 -14.08 -3.45
CA ARG A 81 11.15 -15.06 -2.76
C ARG A 81 10.03 -14.38 -2.00
N VAL A 82 10.34 -13.29 -1.28
CA VAL A 82 9.35 -12.48 -0.56
C VAL A 82 8.32 -11.91 -1.54
N GLY A 83 8.76 -11.25 -2.61
CA GLY A 83 7.85 -10.69 -3.62
C GLY A 83 6.93 -11.74 -4.27
N ARG A 84 7.44 -12.94 -4.56
CA ARG A 84 6.63 -14.06 -5.08
C ARG A 84 5.63 -14.65 -4.09
N ALA A 85 5.96 -14.61 -2.79
CA ALA A 85 5.08 -15.06 -1.73
C ALA A 85 3.95 -14.05 -1.44
N MET A 86 4.14 -12.77 -1.77
CA MET A 86 3.11 -11.75 -1.63
C MET A 86 1.89 -12.03 -2.51
N ARG A 87 0.73 -11.51 -2.07
CA ARG A 87 -0.55 -11.59 -2.77
C ARG A 87 -1.18 -10.20 -2.81
N PRO A 88 -1.39 -9.57 -3.98
CA PRO A 88 -0.85 -9.94 -5.29
C PRO A 88 0.68 -10.05 -5.26
N ARG A 89 1.24 -10.81 -6.21
CA ARG A 89 2.69 -10.99 -6.31
C ARG A 89 3.34 -9.65 -6.66
N VAL A 90 4.50 -9.37 -6.06
CA VAL A 90 5.37 -8.27 -6.45
C VAL A 90 6.52 -8.85 -7.27
N SER A 91 6.62 -8.50 -8.54
CA SER A 91 7.69 -8.99 -9.41
C SER A 91 9.00 -8.32 -9.04
N VAL A 92 10.05 -9.11 -8.80
CA VAL A 92 11.38 -8.58 -8.47
C VAL A 92 12.35 -8.97 -9.57
N ALA A 93 13.03 -7.98 -10.15
CA ALA A 93 14.00 -8.15 -11.22
C ALA A 93 15.31 -7.44 -10.89
N VAL A 94 16.41 -7.87 -11.51
CA VAL A 94 17.75 -7.30 -11.29
C VAL A 94 18.36 -6.89 -12.62
N CYS A 95 18.91 -5.68 -12.68
CA CYS A 95 19.72 -5.21 -13.80
C CYS A 95 21.19 -5.28 -13.43
N ILE A 96 22.00 -5.86 -14.31
CA ILE A 96 23.43 -6.09 -14.08
C ILE A 96 24.18 -5.74 -15.36
N ALA A 97 25.34 -5.10 -15.22
CA ALA A 97 26.19 -4.79 -16.36
C ALA A 97 26.72 -6.09 -17.03
N PRO A 98 26.61 -6.22 -18.36
CA PRO A 98 27.18 -7.35 -19.11
C PRO A 98 28.69 -7.46 -18.89
N GLY A 99 29.20 -8.69 -18.77
CA GLY A 99 30.61 -8.98 -18.53
C GLY A 99 31.10 -8.65 -17.12
N SER A 100 30.24 -8.20 -16.21
CA SER A 100 30.64 -7.91 -14.83
C SER A 100 31.03 -9.20 -14.07
N PRO A 101 31.93 -9.11 -13.06
CA PRO A 101 32.21 -10.24 -12.19
C PRO A 101 30.96 -10.79 -11.51
N LEU A 102 30.00 -9.91 -11.18
CA LEU A 102 28.71 -10.26 -10.60
C LEU A 102 27.89 -11.15 -11.55
N GLU A 103 27.78 -10.78 -12.84
CA GLU A 103 27.08 -11.59 -13.83
C GLU A 103 27.67 -13.00 -13.94
N ARG A 104 29.01 -13.12 -14.04
CA ARG A 104 29.69 -14.42 -14.09
C ARG A 104 29.43 -15.27 -12.85
N ARG A 105 29.51 -14.66 -11.67
CA ARG A 105 29.23 -15.33 -10.40
C ARG A 105 27.80 -15.84 -10.35
N MET A 106 26.84 -15.05 -10.80
CA MET A 106 25.44 -15.41 -10.79
C MET A 106 25.13 -16.53 -11.80
N GLY A 107 25.84 -16.56 -12.93
CA GLY A 107 25.80 -17.70 -13.86
C GLY A 107 26.34 -19.00 -13.25
N SER A 108 27.37 -18.92 -12.40
CA SER A 108 28.00 -20.09 -11.75
C SER A 108 27.19 -20.69 -10.60
N LEU A 109 26.21 -19.97 -10.05
CA LEU A 109 25.39 -20.42 -8.92
C LEU A 109 24.21 -21.34 -9.33
N GLY A 110 24.07 -21.61 -10.63
CA GLY A 110 23.14 -22.59 -11.19
C GLY A 110 21.66 -22.25 -11.05
N ALA A 111 20.79 -23.24 -11.27
CA ALA A 111 19.33 -23.09 -11.22
C ALA A 111 18.78 -22.71 -9.83
N ALA A 112 19.58 -22.77 -8.77
CA ALA A 112 19.17 -22.41 -7.40
C ALA A 112 18.88 -20.90 -7.22
N TRP A 113 19.31 -20.07 -8.19
CA TRP A 113 19.12 -18.63 -8.17
C TRP A 113 18.21 -18.17 -9.32
N PHE A 114 16.91 -18.00 -9.03
CA PHE A 114 15.83 -17.78 -10.00
C PHE A 114 15.42 -16.31 -10.22
N VAL A 115 16.22 -15.32 -9.80
CA VAL A 115 15.79 -13.93 -9.97
C VAL A 115 15.96 -13.51 -11.44
N PRO A 116 14.90 -13.01 -12.11
CA PRO A 116 15.00 -12.50 -13.47
C PRO A 116 16.09 -11.43 -13.60
N ARG A 117 16.96 -11.62 -14.59
CA ARG A 117 18.09 -10.74 -14.87
C ARG A 117 17.92 -10.04 -16.20
N PHE A 118 18.32 -8.78 -16.25
CA PHE A 118 18.28 -7.97 -17.45
C PHE A 118 19.58 -7.18 -17.60
N THR A 119 19.96 -6.91 -18.83
CA THR A 119 21.16 -6.12 -19.16
C THR A 119 20.91 -4.62 -19.05
N SER A 120 19.64 -4.19 -19.04
CA SER A 120 19.27 -2.79 -18.89
C SER A 120 17.91 -2.63 -18.21
N VAL A 121 17.73 -1.50 -17.55
CA VAL A 121 16.46 -1.14 -16.90
C VAL A 121 15.30 -1.02 -17.90
N PRO A 122 15.45 -0.40 -19.09
CA PRO A 122 14.36 -0.37 -20.08
C PRO A 122 13.86 -1.76 -20.48
N LEU A 123 14.76 -2.74 -20.65
CA LEU A 123 14.37 -4.13 -20.96
C LEU A 123 13.64 -4.78 -19.80
N ALA A 124 14.12 -4.59 -18.57
CA ALA A 124 13.46 -5.10 -17.37
C ALA A 124 12.03 -4.56 -17.24
N ARG A 125 11.82 -3.25 -17.47
CA ARG A 125 10.48 -2.64 -17.44
C ARG A 125 9.56 -3.25 -18.46
N ALA A 126 10.00 -3.34 -19.72
CA ALA A 126 9.19 -3.87 -20.81
C ALA A 126 8.73 -5.31 -20.52
N ALA A 127 9.62 -6.15 -19.98
CA ALA A 127 9.28 -7.52 -19.60
C ALA A 127 8.30 -7.58 -18.41
N LEU A 128 8.46 -6.71 -17.42
CA LEU A 128 7.59 -6.66 -16.24
C LEU A 128 6.21 -6.05 -16.52
N GLU A 129 6.12 -5.16 -17.52
CA GLU A 129 4.84 -4.62 -18.02
C GLU A 129 3.98 -5.71 -18.67
N GLN A 130 4.61 -6.72 -19.29
CA GLN A 130 3.90 -7.86 -19.89
C GLN A 130 3.38 -8.85 -18.85
N ASP A 131 4.09 -8.99 -17.72
CA ASP A 131 3.74 -9.90 -16.61
C ASP A 131 2.89 -9.19 -15.52
N ARG A 132 2.38 -8.00 -15.85
CA ARG A 132 1.60 -7.13 -14.94
C ARG A 132 0.25 -7.81 -14.65
N VAL A 133 0.21 -8.68 -13.64
CA VAL A 133 -1.05 -9.15 -13.04
C VAL A 133 -1.60 -8.01 -12.19
N VAL A 134 -2.20 -7.02 -12.85
CA VAL A 134 -2.74 -5.85 -12.16
C VAL A 134 -4.14 -6.16 -11.66
N PRO A 135 -4.41 -6.11 -10.35
CA PRO A 135 -5.78 -5.94 -9.89
C PRO A 135 -6.20 -4.53 -10.28
N SER A 136 -7.18 -4.39 -11.18
CA SER A 136 -7.88 -3.16 -11.59
C SER A 136 -7.12 -1.85 -11.26
N HIS A 137 -6.22 -1.44 -12.16
CA HIS A 137 -5.51 -0.17 -12.07
C HIS A 137 -6.17 0.86 -12.97
N LEU A 138 -6.57 1.98 -12.37
CA LEU A 138 -7.17 3.11 -13.06
C LEU A 138 -6.26 4.32 -12.90
N SER A 139 -6.01 5.04 -13.98
CA SER A 139 -5.20 6.25 -13.98
C SER A 139 -5.86 7.37 -14.77
N MET A 140 -5.63 8.61 -14.35
CA MET A 140 -6.18 9.81 -14.99
C MET A 140 -5.19 10.96 -14.92
N ARG A 141 -5.06 11.73 -16.01
CA ARG A 141 -4.34 13.01 -16.01
C ARG A 141 -5.28 14.15 -15.65
N LEU A 142 -4.83 15.06 -14.81
CA LEU A 142 -5.61 16.17 -14.27
C LEU A 142 -4.82 17.48 -14.37
N GLN A 143 -5.51 18.55 -14.77
CA GLN A 143 -4.98 19.91 -14.70
C GLN A 143 -5.05 20.43 -13.24
N PRO A 144 -4.18 21.36 -12.82
CA PRO A 144 -4.12 21.88 -11.45
C PRO A 144 -5.25 22.87 -11.14
N VAL A 145 -6.49 22.42 -11.27
CA VAL A 145 -7.70 23.22 -11.07
C VAL A 145 -8.52 22.67 -9.89
N PRO A 146 -9.37 23.50 -9.23
CA PRO A 146 -10.13 23.07 -8.06
C PRO A 146 -11.00 21.81 -8.25
N VAL A 147 -11.47 21.55 -9.48
CA VAL A 147 -12.29 20.37 -9.80
C VAL A 147 -11.49 19.05 -9.83
N ALA A 148 -10.15 19.11 -9.91
CA ALA A 148 -9.28 17.92 -9.98
C ALA A 148 -9.50 16.95 -8.82
N ALA A 149 -9.65 17.45 -7.58
CA ALA A 149 -9.89 16.61 -6.41
C ALA A 149 -11.20 15.81 -6.52
N ARG A 150 -12.25 16.39 -7.14
CA ARG A 150 -13.53 15.70 -7.37
C ARG A 150 -13.37 14.59 -8.42
N GLN A 151 -12.59 14.82 -9.48
CA GLN A 151 -12.30 13.80 -10.49
C GLN A 151 -11.50 12.64 -9.90
N ALA A 152 -10.47 12.94 -9.09
CA ALA A 152 -9.68 11.93 -8.39
C ALA A 152 -10.53 11.08 -7.42
N ARG A 153 -11.49 11.67 -6.69
CA ARG A 153 -12.41 10.90 -5.84
C ARG A 153 -13.32 9.94 -6.61
N ARG A 154 -13.71 10.29 -7.84
CA ARG A 154 -14.49 9.40 -8.71
C ARG A 154 -13.65 8.21 -9.16
N LEU A 155 -12.40 8.44 -9.54
CA LEU A 155 -11.44 7.39 -9.87
C LEU A 155 -11.26 6.39 -8.70
N VAL A 156 -11.16 6.90 -7.46
CA VAL A 156 -11.10 6.05 -6.25
C VAL A 156 -12.38 5.27 -6.02
N ALA A 157 -13.56 5.86 -6.25
CA ALA A 157 -14.83 5.15 -6.09
C ALA A 157 -14.97 3.99 -7.08
N GLU A 158 -14.59 4.22 -8.34
CA GLU A 158 -14.60 3.21 -9.38
C GLU A 158 -13.58 2.10 -9.07
N ALA A 159 -12.33 2.49 -8.78
CA ALA A 159 -11.28 1.55 -8.44
C ALA A 159 -11.57 0.78 -7.15
N GLY A 160 -12.37 1.31 -6.22
CA GLY A 160 -12.72 0.67 -4.95
C GLY A 160 -14.11 0.05 -4.90
N TYR A 161 -14.82 -0.07 -6.02
CA TYR A 161 -16.16 -0.70 -6.08
C TYR A 161 -16.20 -2.04 -5.33
N GLY A 162 -17.05 -2.13 -4.29
CA GLY A 162 -17.18 -3.29 -3.41
C GLY A 162 -16.35 -3.24 -2.12
N TRP A 163 -15.50 -2.22 -1.91
CA TRP A 163 -14.69 -1.98 -0.70
C TRP A 163 -15.06 -0.64 -0.04
N ASP A 164 -16.33 -0.49 0.35
CA ASP A 164 -16.88 0.78 0.85
C ASP A 164 -16.15 1.35 2.07
N ASP A 165 -15.60 0.47 2.92
CA ASP A 165 -14.84 0.82 4.11
C ASP A 165 -13.46 1.43 3.78
N VAL A 166 -12.91 1.16 2.59
CA VAL A 166 -11.65 1.72 2.08
C VAL A 166 -11.88 2.94 1.20
N VAL A 167 -12.98 2.96 0.43
CA VAL A 167 -13.27 4.02 -0.56
C VAL A 167 -13.34 5.40 0.12
N ARG A 168 -14.11 5.55 1.20
CA ARG A 168 -14.27 6.86 1.85
C ARG A 168 -12.94 7.39 2.41
N PRO A 169 -12.16 6.63 3.19
CA PRO A 169 -10.85 7.10 3.65
C PRO A 169 -9.87 7.36 2.48
N ALA A 170 -9.87 6.53 1.44
CA ALA A 170 -9.03 6.74 0.25
C ALA A 170 -9.41 8.01 -0.52
N GLN A 171 -10.69 8.35 -0.60
CA GLN A 171 -11.16 9.60 -1.21
C GLN A 171 -10.68 10.84 -0.46
N LEU A 172 -10.57 10.76 0.87
CA LEU A 172 -9.99 11.84 1.68
C LEU A 172 -8.50 11.98 1.36
N VAL A 173 -7.76 10.88 1.41
CA VAL A 173 -6.31 10.87 1.12
C VAL A 173 -6.02 11.43 -0.28
N VAL A 174 -6.70 10.93 -1.32
CA VAL A 174 -6.46 11.42 -2.69
C VAL A 174 -6.83 12.89 -2.85
N SER A 175 -7.85 13.37 -2.13
CA SER A 175 -8.25 14.78 -2.18
C SER A 175 -7.17 15.69 -1.61
N GLU A 176 -6.56 15.31 -0.48
CA GLU A 176 -5.45 16.08 0.11
C GLU A 176 -4.22 16.06 -0.80
N LEU A 177 -3.86 14.89 -1.35
CA LEU A 177 -2.71 14.78 -2.25
C LEU A 177 -2.89 15.66 -3.50
N VAL A 178 -4.06 15.58 -4.16
CA VAL A 178 -4.37 16.43 -5.33
C VAL A 178 -4.45 17.90 -4.96
N THR A 179 -5.04 18.24 -3.81
CA THR A 179 -5.11 19.63 -3.34
C THR A 179 -3.73 20.21 -3.07
N ASN A 180 -2.79 19.40 -2.55
CA ASN A 180 -1.41 19.81 -2.38
C ASN A 180 -0.76 20.15 -3.71
N VAL A 181 -1.01 19.36 -4.77
CA VAL A 181 -0.51 19.69 -6.12
C VAL A 181 -1.12 20.99 -6.62
N VAL A 182 -2.44 21.15 -6.53
CA VAL A 182 -3.16 22.37 -6.97
C VAL A 182 -2.65 23.62 -6.24
N ARG A 183 -2.45 23.55 -4.92
CA ARG A 183 -2.11 24.72 -4.09
C ARG A 183 -0.62 25.04 -4.05
N HIS A 184 0.25 24.03 -4.17
CA HIS A 184 1.67 24.20 -3.87
C HIS A 184 2.60 23.86 -5.04
N VAL A 185 2.12 23.17 -6.07
CA VAL A 185 2.95 22.78 -7.22
C VAL A 185 2.48 23.46 -8.52
N GLY A 186 1.18 23.43 -8.82
CA GLY A 186 0.61 24.10 -9.99
C GLY A 186 0.96 23.47 -11.34
N THR A 187 1.22 22.16 -11.40
CA THR A 187 1.54 21.43 -12.64
C THR A 187 0.44 20.44 -13.03
N GLU A 188 0.42 20.01 -14.31
CA GLU A 188 -0.36 18.83 -14.69
C GLU A 188 0.07 17.64 -13.82
N MET A 189 -0.91 16.85 -13.38
CA MET A 189 -0.68 15.72 -12.49
C MET A 189 -1.28 14.44 -13.06
N SER A 190 -0.71 13.30 -12.68
CA SER A 190 -1.29 11.99 -12.93
C SER A 190 -1.75 11.39 -11.61
N VAL A 191 -2.98 10.90 -11.55
CA VAL A 191 -3.52 10.18 -10.39
C VAL A 191 -3.74 8.73 -10.79
N SER A 192 -3.17 7.80 -10.04
CA SER A 192 -3.37 6.37 -10.22
C SER A 192 -3.94 5.72 -8.95
N VAL A 193 -4.81 4.74 -9.15
CA VAL A 193 -5.40 3.91 -8.09
C VAL A 193 -5.27 2.46 -8.50
N SER A 194 -4.72 1.63 -7.62
CA SER A 194 -4.69 0.18 -7.80
C SER A 194 -5.29 -0.52 -6.59
N ARG A 195 -6.07 -1.58 -6.84
CA ARG A 195 -6.44 -2.51 -5.77
C ARG A 195 -5.21 -3.34 -5.41
N ARG A 196 -4.88 -3.39 -4.13
CA ARG A 196 -3.84 -4.27 -3.57
C ARG A 196 -4.47 -5.11 -2.45
N HIS A 197 -3.77 -6.15 -2.01
CA HIS A 197 -4.24 -7.23 -1.11
C HIS A 197 -5.52 -6.95 -0.30
N SER A 198 -5.49 -5.97 0.59
CA SER A 198 -6.58 -5.58 1.48
C SER A 198 -6.83 -4.06 1.48
N GLY A 199 -6.53 -3.37 0.38
CA GLY A 199 -6.57 -1.92 0.35
C GLY A 199 -6.28 -1.26 -0.99
N LEU A 200 -6.52 0.05 -1.07
CA LEU A 200 -6.22 0.84 -2.25
C LEU A 200 -4.83 1.46 -2.11
N PHE A 201 -4.02 1.34 -3.16
CA PHE A 201 -2.82 2.14 -3.33
C PHE A 201 -3.13 3.33 -4.23
N LEU A 202 -2.83 4.51 -3.73
CA LEU A 202 -3.05 5.79 -4.36
C LEU A 202 -1.68 6.37 -4.69
N ALA A 203 -1.49 6.84 -5.92
CA ALA A 203 -0.30 7.60 -6.30
C ALA A 203 -0.70 8.86 -7.07
N VAL A 204 -0.03 9.96 -6.74
CA VAL A 204 -0.17 11.26 -7.40
C VAL A 204 1.21 11.71 -7.84
N ARG A 205 1.39 11.79 -9.15
CA ARG A 205 2.59 12.35 -9.78
C ARG A 205 2.39 13.81 -10.10
N ASP A 206 3.37 14.64 -9.78
CA ASP A 206 3.42 16.05 -10.17
C ASP A 206 4.82 16.42 -10.72
N GLY A 207 4.91 17.58 -11.39
CA GLY A 207 6.15 18.11 -11.99
C GLY A 207 7.06 18.86 -11.00
N GLY A 208 6.79 18.81 -9.69
CA GLY A 208 7.57 19.50 -8.68
C GLY A 208 8.71 18.62 -8.14
N PRO A 209 9.98 19.07 -8.19
CA PRO A 209 11.13 18.24 -7.80
C PRO A 209 11.30 18.10 -6.28
N VAL A 210 10.65 18.94 -5.48
CA VAL A 210 10.81 18.96 -4.02
C VAL A 210 9.96 17.86 -3.38
N LEU A 211 10.62 16.86 -2.78
CA LEU A 211 9.97 15.81 -2.02
C LEU A 211 9.41 16.33 -0.70
N PRO A 212 8.21 15.88 -0.27
CA PRO A 212 7.65 16.26 1.01
C PRO A 212 8.49 15.75 2.19
N ARG A 213 9.10 16.67 2.94
CA ARG A 213 9.80 16.41 4.21
C ARG A 213 8.83 16.26 5.40
N GLY A 214 8.35 15.04 5.64
CA GLY A 214 7.58 14.67 6.84
C GLY A 214 6.19 15.32 6.94
N ALA A 215 5.26 14.69 7.67
CA ALA A 215 3.89 15.21 7.82
C ALA A 215 3.86 16.59 8.54
N GLU A 216 4.81 16.85 9.44
CA GLU A 216 4.83 18.02 10.32
C GLU A 216 5.09 19.34 9.58
N ARG A 217 5.80 19.34 8.44
CA ARG A 217 6.19 20.58 7.73
C ARG A 217 5.26 21.02 6.61
N TYR A 218 4.33 20.17 6.17
CA TYR A 218 3.48 20.43 4.99
C TYR A 218 2.04 20.80 5.36
N GLY A 219 1.78 21.04 6.65
CA GLY A 219 0.48 21.49 7.14
C GLY A 219 -0.54 20.38 7.34
N LEU A 220 -1.80 20.79 7.56
CA LEU A 220 -2.90 19.91 7.99
C LEU A 220 -3.19 18.76 7.01
N GLY A 221 -2.96 18.94 5.71
CA GLY A 221 -3.26 17.94 4.68
C GLY A 221 -2.47 16.64 4.83
N LEU A 222 -1.14 16.69 4.97
CA LEU A 222 -0.35 15.47 5.15
C LEU A 222 -0.55 14.82 6.52
N SER A 223 -0.94 15.57 7.55
CA SER A 223 -1.34 14.98 8.84
C SER A 223 -2.61 14.13 8.74
N LEU A 224 -3.53 14.47 7.83
CA LEU A 224 -4.72 13.66 7.57
C LEU A 224 -4.31 12.37 6.84
N VAL A 225 -3.41 12.48 5.85
CA VAL A 225 -2.86 11.33 5.13
C VAL A 225 -2.16 10.37 6.11
N ASP A 226 -1.31 10.88 6.99
CA ASP A 226 -0.58 10.11 7.99
C ASP A 226 -1.50 9.32 8.94
N ARG A 227 -2.65 9.88 9.30
CA ARG A 227 -3.63 9.22 10.17
C ARG A 227 -4.46 8.15 9.45
N ILE A 228 -4.81 8.39 8.19
CA ILE A 228 -5.71 7.52 7.43
C ILE A 228 -4.94 6.38 6.78
N ALA A 229 -3.85 6.70 6.10
CA ALA A 229 -3.05 5.75 5.36
C ALA A 229 -2.34 4.79 6.33
N SER A 230 -2.29 3.50 5.95
CA SER A 230 -1.48 2.51 6.66
C SER A 230 0.01 2.77 6.50
N VAL A 231 0.38 3.29 5.35
CA VAL A 231 1.73 3.71 5.02
C VAL A 231 1.65 4.67 3.85
N TRP A 232 2.50 5.67 3.82
CA TRP A 232 2.59 6.64 2.73
C TRP A 232 4.04 7.09 2.58
N GLY A 233 4.34 7.71 1.43
CA GLY A 233 5.67 8.22 1.15
C GLY A 233 5.75 8.96 -0.16
N SER A 234 6.97 9.23 -0.59
CA SER A 234 7.24 9.90 -1.86
C SER A 234 8.57 9.46 -2.43
N HIS A 235 8.64 9.36 -3.76
CA HIS A 235 9.88 9.09 -4.50
C HIS A 235 9.95 10.02 -5.73
N PRO A 236 11.15 10.39 -6.20
CA PRO A 236 11.31 11.10 -7.47
C PRO A 236 10.90 10.19 -8.65
N THR A 237 10.43 10.81 -9.73
CA THR A 237 10.20 10.09 -10.99
C THR A 237 11.52 9.59 -11.58
N HIS A 238 11.48 8.58 -12.44
CA HIS A 238 12.69 8.07 -13.10
C HIS A 238 13.46 9.12 -13.90
N GLN A 239 12.76 10.07 -14.53
CA GLN A 239 13.38 11.19 -15.25
C GLN A 239 13.87 12.29 -14.31
N ARG A 240 13.58 12.20 -13.01
CA ARG A 240 13.89 13.20 -11.98
C ARG A 240 13.35 14.60 -12.27
N THR A 241 12.33 14.70 -13.11
CA THR A 241 11.62 15.93 -13.46
C THR A 241 10.37 16.17 -12.61
N GLY A 242 10.08 15.27 -11.67
CA GLY A 242 8.93 15.37 -10.81
C GLY A 242 9.01 14.37 -9.67
N LYS A 243 7.90 14.22 -8.95
CA LYS A 243 7.77 13.27 -7.86
C LYS A 243 6.47 12.51 -7.92
N VAL A 244 6.45 11.36 -7.26
CA VAL A 244 5.25 10.61 -6.93
C VAL A 244 5.07 10.64 -5.42
N VAL A 245 3.92 11.13 -4.96
CA VAL A 245 3.47 10.99 -3.58
C VAL A 245 2.41 9.90 -3.55
N TRP A 246 2.58 8.92 -2.68
CA TRP A 246 1.74 7.73 -2.66
C TRP A 246 1.28 7.38 -1.25
N ALA A 247 0.18 6.63 -1.15
CA ALA A 247 -0.39 6.17 0.10
C ALA A 247 -1.13 4.84 -0.08
N VAL A 248 -1.06 3.97 0.93
CA VAL A 248 -1.83 2.73 1.03
C VAL A 248 -2.94 2.93 2.06
N VAL A 249 -4.19 2.69 1.68
CA VAL A 249 -5.33 2.69 2.59
C VAL A 249 -5.87 1.26 2.68
N ARG A 250 -5.74 0.62 3.85
CA ARG A 250 -6.21 -0.76 4.09
C ARG A 250 -7.56 -0.79 4.81
N GLN A 251 -8.30 -1.87 4.57
CA GLN A 251 -9.47 -2.25 5.37
C GLN A 251 -9.10 -2.30 6.85
N GLY A 252 -9.99 -1.80 7.72
CA GLY A 252 -9.80 -1.81 9.18
C GLY A 252 -8.73 -0.86 9.76
N HIS A 253 -7.79 -0.33 8.96
CA HIS A 253 -6.68 0.49 9.48
C HIS A 253 -7.15 1.76 10.23
N HIS A 254 -8.18 2.43 9.73
CA HIS A 254 -8.73 3.62 10.40
C HIS A 254 -9.41 3.26 11.73
N LEU A 255 -9.93 2.04 11.89
CA LEU A 255 -10.48 1.58 13.17
C LEU A 255 -9.35 1.34 14.18
N ASP A 256 -8.21 0.81 13.74
CA ASP A 256 -7.02 0.62 14.58
C ASP A 256 -6.37 1.96 14.96
N ALA A 257 -6.24 2.88 14.02
CA ALA A 257 -5.75 4.23 14.28
C ALA A 257 -6.67 4.97 15.25
N ALA A 258 -7.99 4.97 15.01
CA ALA A 258 -8.96 5.60 15.92
C ALA A 258 -9.03 4.90 17.29
N ALA A 259 -8.88 3.58 17.36
CA ALA A 259 -8.81 2.84 18.62
C ALA A 259 -7.50 3.11 19.36
N SER A 260 -6.37 3.25 18.65
CA SER A 260 -5.07 3.64 19.19
C SER A 260 -5.12 5.07 19.74
N THR A 261 -5.63 6.03 18.96
CA THR A 261 -5.84 7.40 19.41
C THR A 261 -6.81 7.45 20.58
N ALA A 262 -7.91 6.69 20.56
CA ALA A 262 -8.84 6.64 21.69
C ALA A 262 -8.21 6.07 22.96
N ARG A 263 -7.37 5.02 22.86
CA ARG A 263 -6.59 4.51 24.00
C ARG A 263 -5.62 5.55 24.55
N GLN A 264 -4.88 6.22 23.67
CA GLN A 264 -3.98 7.30 24.08
C GLN A 264 -4.75 8.46 24.74
N ILE A 265 -5.92 8.84 24.20
CA ILE A 265 -6.78 9.84 24.85
C ILE A 265 -7.19 9.37 26.25
N LEU A 266 -7.62 8.11 26.40
CA LEU A 266 -7.99 7.51 27.69
C LEU A 266 -6.84 7.55 28.72
N GLU A 267 -5.59 7.41 28.29
CA GLU A 267 -4.40 7.57 29.14
C GLU A 267 -4.21 9.02 29.62
N TYR A 268 -4.60 10.00 28.80
CA TYR A 268 -4.51 11.42 29.16
C TYR A 268 -5.73 11.97 29.90
N LEU A 269 -6.89 11.31 29.88
CA LEU A 269 -8.10 11.77 30.61
C LEU A 269 -7.88 11.96 32.12
N PRO A 270 -7.11 11.10 32.83
CA PRO A 270 -6.78 11.28 34.24
C PRO A 270 -5.88 12.47 34.56
N THR A 271 -5.22 13.07 33.57
CA THR A 271 -4.28 14.18 33.74
C THR A 271 -5.00 15.54 33.80
N THR A 272 -4.33 16.54 34.38
CA THR A 272 -4.78 17.94 34.44
C THR A 272 -4.65 18.69 33.11
N LEU A 273 -4.15 18.04 32.05
CA LEU A 273 -3.97 18.65 30.74
C LEU A 273 -5.32 19.05 30.13
N SER A 274 -5.35 20.23 29.49
CA SER A 274 -6.52 20.70 28.77
C SER A 274 -6.79 19.84 27.52
N THR A 275 -7.99 19.97 26.95
CA THR A 275 -8.31 19.26 25.69
C THR A 275 -7.42 19.75 24.54
N GLU A 276 -7.12 21.04 24.50
CA GLU A 276 -6.15 21.62 23.57
C GLU A 276 -4.73 21.06 23.77
N ASP A 277 -4.28 20.90 25.01
CA ASP A 277 -2.94 20.37 25.31
C ASP A 277 -2.81 18.89 24.91
N ILE A 278 -3.84 18.08 25.18
CA ILE A 278 -3.85 16.67 24.79
C ILE A 278 -3.92 16.56 23.27
N ALA A 279 -4.70 17.40 22.60
CA ALA A 279 -4.76 17.47 21.14
C ALA A 279 -3.37 17.79 20.57
N THR A 280 -2.68 18.76 21.15
CA THR A 280 -1.30 19.13 20.79
C THR A 280 -0.33 17.96 21.02
N ARG A 281 -0.43 17.28 22.16
CA ARG A 281 0.47 16.19 22.55
C ARG A 281 0.28 14.90 21.74
N LEU A 282 -0.97 14.61 21.36
CA LEU A 282 -1.33 13.54 20.44
C LEU A 282 -1.19 13.95 18.97
N ARG A 283 -0.82 15.21 18.70
CA ARG A 283 -0.64 15.77 17.36
C ARG A 283 -1.89 15.62 16.49
N ILE A 284 -3.06 15.88 17.07
CA ILE A 284 -4.35 15.88 16.38
C ILE A 284 -5.05 17.24 16.49
N PRO A 285 -5.81 17.70 15.47
CA PRO A 285 -6.59 18.93 15.57
C PRO A 285 -7.59 18.89 16.73
N VAL A 286 -7.79 20.02 17.41
CA VAL A 286 -8.71 20.14 18.56
C VAL A 286 -10.14 19.70 18.21
N ASN A 287 -10.60 19.98 16.99
CA ASN A 287 -11.92 19.53 16.53
C ASN A 287 -12.01 18.00 16.40
N THR A 288 -10.95 17.36 15.92
CA THR A 288 -10.86 15.90 15.88
C THR A 288 -10.80 15.32 17.28
N MET A 289 -10.05 15.95 18.20
CA MET A 289 -10.03 15.58 19.61
C MET A 289 -11.43 15.64 20.24
N ARG A 290 -12.17 16.73 20.03
CA ARG A 290 -13.56 16.88 20.51
C ARG A 290 -14.48 15.79 19.93
N ALA A 291 -14.31 15.45 18.65
CA ALA A 291 -15.05 14.35 18.03
C ALA A 291 -14.71 12.98 18.64
N HIS A 292 -13.42 12.70 18.90
CA HIS A 292 -12.97 11.48 19.57
C HIS A 292 -13.48 11.40 21.02
N LEU A 293 -13.42 12.49 21.79
CA LEU A 293 -13.98 12.56 23.14
C LEU A 293 -15.48 12.27 23.13
N LYS A 294 -16.24 12.87 22.21
CA LYS A 294 -17.69 12.61 22.08
C LYS A 294 -17.99 11.14 21.76
N ALA A 295 -17.15 10.48 20.95
CA ALA A 295 -17.28 9.06 20.66
C ALA A 295 -16.92 8.17 21.87
N ILE A 296 -15.85 8.52 22.61
CA ILE A 296 -15.43 7.84 23.83
C ILE A 296 -16.51 7.95 24.90
N TYR A 297 -17.00 9.16 25.15
CA TYR A 297 -18.04 9.45 26.14
C TYR A 297 -19.31 8.65 25.86
N ARG A 298 -19.75 8.62 24.60
CA ARG A 298 -20.88 7.79 24.18
C ARG A 298 -20.67 6.30 24.44
N LYS A 299 -19.46 5.78 24.20
CA LYS A 299 -19.12 4.35 24.43
C LYS A 299 -19.01 4.01 25.91
N LEU A 300 -18.57 4.96 26.73
CA LEU A 300 -18.48 4.81 28.19
C LEU A 300 -19.81 5.12 28.90
N GLY A 301 -20.79 5.68 28.20
CA GLY A 301 -22.07 6.11 28.79
C GLY A 301 -21.93 7.33 29.71
N VAL A 302 -20.88 8.13 29.52
CA VAL A 302 -20.55 9.31 30.34
C VAL A 302 -20.75 10.58 29.52
N SER A 303 -20.88 11.71 30.21
CA SER A 303 -21.09 13.02 29.57
C SER A 303 -19.93 14.00 29.82
N GLN A 304 -19.11 13.73 30.85
CA GLN A 304 -18.05 14.63 31.28
C GLN A 304 -16.68 13.96 31.37
N ARG A 305 -15.62 14.78 31.26
CA ARG A 305 -14.23 14.35 31.33
C ARG A 305 -13.88 13.65 32.66
N GLN A 306 -14.40 14.15 33.78
CA GLN A 306 -14.12 13.58 35.11
C GLN A 306 -14.76 12.20 35.30
N GLU A 307 -15.96 11.99 34.78
CA GLU A 307 -16.63 10.68 34.77
C GLU A 307 -15.83 9.68 33.93
N ALA A 308 -15.38 10.09 32.74
CA ALA A 308 -14.54 9.26 31.88
C ALA A 308 -13.17 8.94 32.50
N ALA A 309 -12.57 9.90 33.20
CA ALA A 309 -11.31 9.74 33.93
C ALA A 309 -11.42 8.86 35.18
N SER A 310 -12.61 8.77 35.76
CA SER A 310 -12.91 7.86 36.87
C SER A 310 -13.17 6.45 36.35
N ALA A 311 -13.89 6.32 35.24
CA ALA A 311 -14.13 5.06 34.55
C ALA A 311 -12.85 4.42 34.01
N SER A 312 -11.83 5.20 33.63
CA SER A 312 -10.54 4.66 33.19
C SER A 312 -9.62 4.19 34.33
N ARG A 313 -9.86 4.61 35.58
CA ARG A 313 -9.08 4.20 36.77
C ARG A 313 -9.60 2.92 37.45
N GLY A 314 -10.81 2.45 37.12
CA GLY A 314 -11.48 1.35 37.83
C GLY A 314 -11.99 0.20 36.95
N ARG A 315 -11.13 -0.80 36.68
CA ARG A 315 -11.40 -2.23 36.35
C ARG A 315 -12.06 -2.62 34.97
N PRO A 316 -11.89 -3.89 34.53
CA PRO A 316 -12.04 -4.33 33.13
C PRO A 316 -13.48 -4.46 32.65
N VAL A 317 -13.66 -4.21 31.36
CA VAL A 317 -14.92 -4.25 30.63
C VAL A 317 -15.53 -5.66 30.65
N GLN A 318 -16.47 -5.90 31.57
CA GLN A 318 -17.49 -6.94 31.39
C GLN A 318 -18.51 -6.42 30.37
N GLY A 319 -18.61 -7.13 29.25
CA GLY A 319 -19.62 -6.86 28.24
C GLY A 319 -21.03 -6.96 28.80
N ARG A 320 -21.82 -5.92 28.59
CA ARG A 320 -23.28 -6.01 28.53
C ARG A 320 -23.78 -5.16 27.38
N SER A 321 -23.99 -5.83 26.26
CA SER A 321 -24.94 -5.41 25.23
C SER A 321 -26.32 -5.25 25.89
N ARG A 322 -26.96 -4.09 25.68
CA ARG A 322 -28.40 -3.93 25.91
C ARG A 322 -29.02 -3.61 24.54
N PRO A 323 -29.78 -4.52 23.92
CA PRO A 323 -30.59 -4.16 22.76
C PRO A 323 -31.81 -3.34 23.23
N PRO A 324 -32.37 -2.45 22.41
CA PRO A 324 -33.64 -1.82 22.72
C PRO A 324 -34.79 -2.81 22.42
N GLU A 325 -35.51 -3.22 23.46
CA GLU A 325 -36.82 -3.85 23.34
C GLU A 325 -37.90 -2.75 23.30
N THR A 326 -38.63 -2.66 22.19
CA THR A 326 -40.10 -2.84 22.16
C THR A 326 -40.62 -2.74 20.73
N TYR A 327 -41.04 -3.88 20.18
CA TYR A 327 -42.31 -4.01 19.47
C TYR A 327 -42.92 -5.34 19.90
N ALA A 328 -44.06 -5.23 20.54
CA ALA A 328 -44.88 -6.35 20.98
C ALA A 328 -45.47 -7.08 19.76
N GLY A 329 -45.52 -8.41 19.84
CA GLY A 329 -46.28 -9.23 18.91
C GLY A 329 -45.97 -10.71 19.04
N LEU A 330 -46.76 -11.41 19.85
CA LEU A 330 -47.37 -12.74 19.59
C LEU A 330 -46.47 -13.83 18.94
N SER A 331 -46.33 -15.07 19.40
CA SER A 331 -46.96 -15.89 20.42
C SER A 331 -46.20 -17.23 20.42
N ARG A 332 -46.04 -17.82 21.61
CA ARG A 332 -45.97 -19.26 21.95
C ARG A 332 -45.66 -20.28 20.82
N ALA A 333 -44.61 -21.08 21.00
CA ALA A 333 -44.73 -22.55 21.15
C ALA A 333 -43.41 -23.18 21.64
N ARG A 334 -43.56 -24.30 22.34
CA ARG A 334 -42.60 -25.07 23.17
C ARG A 334 -41.54 -25.82 22.33
N GLY A 335 -40.38 -26.10 22.93
CA GLY A 335 -39.39 -27.09 22.43
C GLY A 335 -39.84 -28.55 22.62
N PRO A 336 -38.95 -29.58 22.54
CA PRO A 336 -37.48 -29.53 22.56
C PRO A 336 -36.72 -30.44 21.55
N ALA A 337 -35.39 -30.29 21.57
CA ALA A 337 -34.32 -31.28 21.36
C ALA A 337 -34.18 -32.08 20.04
N ARG A 338 -33.16 -31.65 19.26
CA ARG A 338 -32.02 -32.44 18.74
C ARG A 338 -32.30 -33.84 18.15
N THR A 339 -32.28 -33.89 16.82
CA THR A 339 -31.79 -35.03 16.01
C THR A 339 -30.92 -34.55 14.86
N ALA A 340 -29.98 -35.41 14.48
CA ALA A 340 -28.97 -35.24 13.45
C ALA A 340 -29.54 -35.15 12.01
N ALA A 341 -28.62 -34.81 11.10
CA ALA A 341 -28.58 -35.14 9.66
C ALA A 341 -28.92 -34.04 8.63
N ARG A 342 -28.01 -33.96 7.66
CA ARG A 342 -28.17 -33.66 6.22
C ARG A 342 -28.75 -32.30 5.82
N TRP A 343 -27.90 -31.50 5.18
CA TRP A 343 -28.33 -30.48 4.23
C TRP A 343 -28.34 -31.07 2.80
N PRO A 344 -29.41 -30.85 2.01
CA PRO A 344 -29.53 -31.38 0.66
C PRO A 344 -28.83 -30.49 -0.37
N ALA A 345 -28.34 -31.14 -1.44
CA ALA A 345 -27.93 -30.50 -2.67
C ALA A 345 -29.12 -29.83 -3.36
N ARG A 346 -28.88 -28.66 -3.97
CA ARG A 346 -29.75 -28.07 -5.00
C ARG A 346 -28.90 -27.62 -6.18
N ASP A 347 -29.00 -28.42 -7.24
CA ASP A 347 -29.33 -28.03 -8.62
C ASP A 347 -28.57 -26.84 -9.25
N CYS A 348 -27.48 -27.19 -9.94
CA CYS A 348 -26.97 -26.44 -11.10
C CYS A 348 -27.63 -27.00 -12.38
N PRO A 349 -28.10 -26.17 -13.33
CA PRO A 349 -28.53 -26.66 -14.62
C PRO A 349 -27.32 -27.09 -15.48
N ALA A 350 -27.39 -28.30 -16.01
CA ALA A 350 -26.41 -28.90 -16.91
C ALA A 350 -26.43 -28.18 -18.27
N VAL A 351 -25.25 -27.77 -18.75
CA VAL A 351 -25.03 -27.41 -20.15
C VAL A 351 -24.47 -28.65 -20.84
N ASP A 352 -25.18 -29.07 -21.88
CA ASP A 352 -24.89 -30.24 -22.71
C ASP A 352 -23.71 -29.93 -23.66
N CYS A 353 -22.59 -30.65 -23.49
CA CYS A 353 -21.40 -30.56 -24.32
C CYS A 353 -21.29 -31.80 -25.24
N SER A 354 -22.34 -32.03 -26.04
CA SER A 354 -22.42 -33.13 -27.00
C SER A 354 -22.49 -32.64 -28.44
N ASP A 355 -21.71 -31.62 -28.82
CA ASP A 355 -21.59 -31.21 -30.22
C ASP A 355 -20.29 -30.44 -30.41
N LEU A 356 -19.18 -31.14 -30.66
CA LEU A 356 -17.98 -30.68 -31.39
C LEU A 356 -16.90 -31.77 -31.39
N GLN A 357 -17.25 -33.00 -31.78
CA GLN A 357 -16.29 -33.92 -32.39
C GLN A 357 -16.56 -33.94 -33.90
N GLY A 358 -15.71 -33.27 -34.66
CA GLY A 358 -15.72 -33.41 -36.11
C GLY A 358 -15.16 -32.22 -36.84
N ARG A 359 -13.82 -32.17 -36.98
CA ARG A 359 -13.08 -31.92 -38.23
C ARG A 359 -11.64 -31.50 -37.93
N GLY A 360 -10.71 -32.14 -38.65
CA GLY A 360 -9.51 -31.43 -39.12
C GLY A 360 -8.20 -31.64 -38.38
N ARG A 361 -7.74 -32.90 -38.29
CA ARG A 361 -6.29 -33.17 -38.35
C ARG A 361 -5.77 -32.72 -39.73
N SER A 362 -4.80 -31.81 -39.78
CA SER A 362 -3.63 -31.84 -40.68
C SER A 362 -2.93 -30.48 -40.72
N LEU A 363 -1.61 -30.52 -40.94
CA LEU A 363 -0.67 -29.42 -41.22
C LEU A 363 0.29 -29.06 -40.07
N TRP A 364 1.11 -30.06 -39.69
CA TRP A 364 2.54 -29.83 -39.44
C TRP A 364 3.32 -30.80 -40.33
N ARG A 365 3.87 -30.30 -41.43
CA ARG A 365 5.07 -30.87 -42.07
C ARG A 365 6.00 -29.71 -42.45
N SER A 366 7.17 -29.81 -41.86
CA SER A 366 8.45 -29.24 -42.23
C SER A 366 8.70 -29.25 -43.74
N SER A 367 9.41 -28.22 -44.24
CA SER A 367 10.75 -28.41 -44.84
C SER A 367 11.48 -27.08 -45.13
N PRO A 368 12.83 -27.09 -45.14
CA PRO A 368 13.73 -25.98 -45.45
C PRO A 368 14.14 -25.97 -46.94
N THR A 369 14.54 -24.82 -47.51
CA THR A 369 15.77 -24.66 -48.34
C THR A 369 15.94 -23.22 -48.87
N SER A 370 17.19 -22.78 -48.79
CA SER A 370 17.97 -21.84 -49.63
C SER A 370 17.36 -21.24 -50.91
N LEU A 371 17.55 -19.93 -51.07
CA LEU A 371 18.41 -19.32 -52.11
C LEU A 371 18.86 -17.93 -51.67
#